data_AF-A0A937WQ13-F1
#
_entry.id   AF-A0A937WQ13-F1
#
_cell.length_a   1.000
_cell.length_b   1.000
_cell.length_c   1.000
_cell.angle_alpha   90.00
_cell.angle_beta   90.00
_cell.angle_gamma   90.00
#
_symmetry.space_group_name_H-M   'P 1'
#
loop_
_entity.id
_entity.type
_entity.pdbx_description
1 polymer ?
#
loop_
_entity_poly.entity_id
_entity_poly.type
_entity_poly.pdbx_seq_one_letter_code
_entity_poly.pdbx_strand_id
1 'polypeptide(L)'
;DRLKEGYGLSSESIKFIKEKKISLVITVDCGISSFKEIDLLNELGIDVIITDHHEPRNKKLPKAFAIIDPHREDCLYPFKHLSGVGVAFKLAEAMYGKFLREHLDLVCLGTVADMVPLIGENRIFAKHGLGCLGETGKVGIRALVESSGLSNRKINETHIGYILGPRINSAGRISSPNTSLKLLLTKSKEEAKCLSDILKSENCTRQEIVEDILKEALLKIEKEINFKYHKVLVVESVNWHVGVIGIVASRITDRFFRPAIVISTNEELCKGSGRSIRNFHLFEALSECEELLNEYGGHKQAAGFSIMKRNIGPFRDKINRIADKLLDINELMPKLDIDMEIELKEITPELIRELEVMSPYGEENPEPLFSAKNLFLKTDIQYFGKDNVRMWISDGNLTYEAVGFGLSTAIPSVVKNDNVDIVYSPSINNFRNEDSVQLVIKDLRY
;
A
#
# COMPACT_ATOMS: atom_id res chain seq x y z
N ASP A 1 -13.36 14.19 6.63
CA ASP A 1 -11.92 14.37 6.96
C ASP A 1 -11.43 13.14 7.73
N ARG A 2 -10.35 12.45 7.30
CA ARG A 2 -9.90 11.19 7.94
C ARG A 2 -9.49 11.38 9.41
N LEU A 3 -8.92 12.53 9.76
CA LEU A 3 -8.43 12.80 11.11
C LEU A 3 -9.57 13.14 12.06
N LYS A 4 -10.62 13.80 11.55
CA LYS A 4 -11.76 14.27 12.38
C LYS A 4 -12.96 13.33 12.38
N GLU A 5 -13.31 12.83 11.20
CA GLU A 5 -14.56 12.11 10.95
C GLU A 5 -14.35 10.61 10.70
N GLY A 6 -13.10 10.19 10.49
CA GLY A 6 -12.79 8.79 10.18
C GLY A 6 -13.04 8.44 8.70
N TYR A 7 -13.42 7.18 8.46
CA TYR A 7 -13.62 6.63 7.12
C TYR A 7 -15.10 6.34 6.86
N GLY A 8 -15.59 6.66 5.65
CA GLY A 8 -16.98 6.48 5.24
C GLY A 8 -17.83 7.74 5.41
N LEU A 9 -19.17 7.55 5.44
CA LEU A 9 -20.11 8.63 5.71
C LEU A 9 -20.04 9.01 7.19
N SER A 10 -20.16 10.31 7.48
CA SER A 10 -20.10 10.86 8.83
C SER A 10 -21.36 11.66 9.16
N SER A 11 -21.59 11.89 10.46
CA SER A 11 -22.69 12.75 10.91
C SER A 11 -22.56 14.18 10.35
N GLU A 12 -21.33 14.69 10.24
CA GLU A 12 -20.98 15.98 9.64
C GLU A 12 -21.34 16.02 8.15
N SER A 13 -21.01 14.95 7.41
CA SER A 13 -21.35 14.83 5.98
C SER A 13 -22.87 14.90 5.78
N ILE A 14 -23.65 14.21 6.63
CA ILE A 14 -25.11 14.21 6.55
C ILE A 14 -25.69 15.59 6.82
N LYS A 15 -25.15 16.33 7.82
CA LYS A 15 -25.56 17.72 8.08
C LYS A 15 -25.31 18.60 6.85
N PHE A 16 -24.14 18.51 6.24
CA PHE A 16 -23.82 19.25 5.02
C PHE A 16 -24.77 18.92 3.86
N ILE A 17 -25.04 17.63 3.63
CA ILE A 17 -25.95 17.15 2.58
C ILE A 17 -27.34 17.78 2.76
N LYS A 18 -27.85 17.77 4.00
CA LYS A 18 -29.14 18.38 4.36
C LYS A 18 -29.15 19.89 4.13
N GLU A 19 -28.13 20.60 4.59
CA GLU A 19 -28.00 22.06 4.41
C GLU A 19 -27.95 22.47 2.94
N LYS A 20 -27.30 21.65 2.10
CA LYS A 20 -27.19 21.86 0.66
C LYS A 20 -28.41 21.40 -0.14
N LYS A 21 -29.43 20.82 0.51
CA LYS A 21 -30.65 20.30 -0.12
C LYS A 21 -30.34 19.31 -1.25
N ILE A 22 -29.34 18.46 -1.03
CA ILE A 22 -28.97 17.39 -1.96
C ILE A 22 -30.03 16.30 -1.92
N SER A 23 -30.48 15.84 -3.09
CA SER A 23 -31.49 14.77 -3.22
C SER A 23 -30.91 13.39 -3.53
N LEU A 24 -29.65 13.33 -3.99
CA LEU A 24 -28.95 12.10 -4.36
C LEU A 24 -27.49 12.17 -3.91
N VAL A 25 -27.04 11.11 -3.23
CA VAL A 25 -25.65 10.91 -2.83
C VAL A 25 -25.10 9.70 -3.58
N ILE A 26 -23.94 9.86 -4.22
CA ILE A 26 -23.19 8.74 -4.82
C ILE A 26 -21.88 8.61 -4.05
N THR A 27 -21.69 7.50 -3.35
CA THR A 27 -20.42 7.22 -2.67
C THR A 27 -19.45 6.55 -3.64
N VAL A 28 -18.16 6.83 -3.48
CA VAL A 28 -17.08 6.19 -4.23
C VAL A 28 -16.07 5.67 -3.24
N ASP A 29 -15.70 4.40 -3.41
CA ASP A 29 -14.69 3.73 -2.59
C ASP A 29 -15.01 3.75 -1.08
N CYS A 30 -16.30 3.77 -0.75
CA CYS A 30 -16.84 3.67 0.60
C CYS A 30 -18.37 3.49 0.58
N GLY A 31 -18.94 3.18 1.75
CA GLY A 31 -20.38 3.18 1.96
C GLY A 31 -20.97 1.81 2.32
N ILE A 32 -20.33 0.70 1.93
CA ILE A 32 -20.87 -0.65 2.15
C ILE A 32 -21.07 -1.00 3.63
N SER A 33 -20.34 -0.32 4.51
CA SER A 33 -20.44 -0.47 5.99
C SER A 33 -21.20 0.66 6.69
N SER A 34 -21.73 1.66 5.97
CA SER A 34 -22.32 2.88 6.54
C SER A 34 -23.83 2.75 6.83
N PHE A 35 -24.23 1.69 7.55
CA PHE A 35 -25.65 1.35 7.75
C PHE A 35 -26.46 2.48 8.40
N LYS A 36 -25.98 3.02 9.52
CA LYS A 36 -26.70 4.03 10.31
C LYS A 36 -26.83 5.35 9.54
N GLU A 37 -25.77 5.72 8.86
CA GLU A 37 -25.69 6.95 8.07
C GLU A 37 -26.64 6.89 6.88
N ILE A 38 -26.74 5.73 6.23
CA ILE A 38 -27.67 5.52 5.10
C ILE A 38 -29.12 5.49 5.59
N ASP A 39 -29.41 4.84 6.71
CA ASP A 39 -30.76 4.88 7.30
C ASP A 39 -31.20 6.32 7.60
N LEU A 40 -30.31 7.15 8.14
CA LEU A 40 -30.60 8.57 8.39
C LEU A 40 -30.82 9.37 7.09
N LEU A 41 -30.05 9.12 6.04
CA LEU A 41 -30.26 9.76 4.74
C LEU A 41 -31.61 9.36 4.12
N ASN A 42 -32.00 8.10 4.25
CA ASN A 42 -33.30 7.61 3.80
C ASN A 42 -34.46 8.29 4.55
N GLU A 43 -34.36 8.46 5.87
CA GLU A 43 -35.36 9.18 6.68
C GLU A 43 -35.53 10.64 6.23
N LEU A 44 -34.47 11.24 5.68
CA LEU A 44 -34.48 12.58 5.11
C LEU A 44 -34.98 12.64 3.66
N GLY A 45 -35.35 11.49 3.07
CA GLY A 45 -35.82 11.40 1.68
C GLY A 45 -34.69 11.61 0.65
N ILE A 46 -33.46 11.24 1.00
CA ILE A 46 -32.27 11.39 0.15
C ILE A 46 -31.85 10.02 -0.35
N ASP A 47 -31.82 9.84 -1.67
CA ASP A 47 -31.38 8.59 -2.28
C ASP A 47 -29.86 8.43 -2.14
N VAL A 48 -29.41 7.21 -1.88
CA VAL A 48 -27.98 6.86 -1.81
C VAL A 48 -27.65 5.75 -2.79
N ILE A 49 -26.68 6.00 -3.68
CA ILE A 49 -26.07 5.00 -4.55
C ILE A 49 -24.65 4.73 -4.01
N ILE A 50 -24.37 3.46 -3.71
CA ILE A 50 -23.05 3.05 -3.26
C ILE A 50 -22.24 2.53 -4.44
N THR A 51 -21.03 3.05 -4.64
CA THR A 51 -20.00 2.40 -5.45
C THR A 51 -18.81 2.06 -4.56
N ASP A 52 -18.59 0.78 -4.32
CA ASP A 52 -17.63 0.30 -3.34
C ASP A 52 -17.04 -1.05 -3.82
N HIS A 53 -15.97 -1.47 -3.17
CA HIS A 53 -15.29 -2.74 -3.44
C HIS A 53 -14.86 -3.47 -2.17
N HIS A 54 -15.20 -2.96 -1.00
CA HIS A 54 -14.91 -3.62 0.28
C HIS A 54 -15.90 -4.76 0.56
N GLU A 55 -15.46 -5.78 1.30
CA GLU A 55 -16.34 -6.89 1.67
C GLU A 55 -17.51 -6.44 2.56
N PRO A 56 -18.77 -6.81 2.24
CA PRO A 56 -19.93 -6.53 3.10
C PRO A 56 -19.83 -7.23 4.46
N ARG A 57 -19.91 -6.45 5.55
CA ARG A 57 -19.86 -7.00 6.91
C ARG A 57 -21.01 -7.98 7.16
N ASN A 58 -20.68 -9.19 7.60
CA ASN A 58 -21.66 -10.24 7.93
C ASN A 58 -22.69 -10.50 6.82
N LYS A 59 -22.30 -10.27 5.55
CA LYS A 59 -23.19 -10.44 4.38
C LYS A 59 -24.45 -9.57 4.41
N LYS A 60 -24.49 -8.54 5.27
CA LYS A 60 -25.57 -7.56 5.32
C LYS A 60 -25.25 -6.40 4.41
N LEU A 61 -26.28 -5.84 3.79
CA LEU A 61 -26.18 -4.67 2.91
C LEU A 61 -26.98 -3.51 3.52
N PRO A 62 -26.48 -2.26 3.43
CA PRO A 62 -27.23 -1.09 3.86
C PRO A 62 -28.44 -0.85 2.94
N LYS A 63 -29.45 -0.13 3.43
CA LYS A 63 -30.69 0.15 2.67
C LYS A 63 -30.49 1.29 1.66
N ALA A 64 -29.44 1.23 0.86
CA ALA A 64 -29.19 2.20 -0.20
C ALA A 64 -30.17 2.00 -1.37
N PHE A 65 -30.44 3.06 -2.14
CA PHE A 65 -31.23 3.00 -3.37
C PHE A 65 -30.61 2.03 -4.38
N ALA A 66 -29.28 2.05 -4.51
CA ALA A 66 -28.54 1.05 -5.28
C ALA A 66 -27.16 0.79 -4.65
N ILE A 67 -26.64 -0.43 -4.85
CA ILE A 67 -25.30 -0.83 -4.40
C ILE A 67 -24.56 -1.47 -5.57
N ILE A 68 -23.44 -0.90 -5.95
CA ILE A 68 -22.57 -1.38 -7.01
C ILE A 68 -21.27 -1.82 -6.34
N ASP A 69 -21.20 -3.12 -6.06
CA ASP A 69 -20.05 -3.73 -5.38
C ASP A 69 -19.88 -5.17 -5.89
N PRO A 70 -18.69 -5.55 -6.40
CA PRO A 70 -18.44 -6.89 -6.89
C PRO A 70 -18.55 -7.98 -5.80
N HIS A 71 -18.33 -7.66 -4.53
CA HIS A 71 -18.31 -8.61 -3.40
C HIS A 71 -19.70 -8.89 -2.80
N ARG A 72 -20.75 -8.28 -3.33
CA ARG A 72 -22.13 -8.70 -3.03
C ARG A 72 -22.32 -10.18 -3.38
N GLU A 73 -22.97 -10.93 -2.50
CA GLU A 73 -23.21 -12.37 -2.70
C GLU A 73 -24.03 -12.67 -3.95
N ASP A 74 -24.97 -11.79 -4.30
CA ASP A 74 -25.85 -11.92 -5.47
C ASP A 74 -25.25 -11.32 -6.76
N CYS A 75 -24.04 -10.75 -6.69
CA CYS A 75 -23.40 -10.15 -7.84
C CYS A 75 -22.76 -11.21 -8.73
N LEU A 76 -23.21 -11.30 -9.98
CA LEU A 76 -22.67 -12.23 -10.99
C LEU A 76 -21.48 -11.66 -11.77
N TYR A 77 -21.03 -10.44 -11.45
CA TYR A 77 -19.90 -9.83 -12.15
C TYR A 77 -18.65 -10.72 -12.00
N PRO A 78 -18.00 -11.11 -13.11
CA PRO A 78 -17.01 -12.20 -13.10
C PRO A 78 -15.70 -11.82 -12.40
N PHE A 79 -15.32 -10.54 -12.45
CA PHE A 79 -14.07 -10.07 -11.86
C PHE A 79 -14.31 -9.38 -10.52
N LYS A 80 -13.93 -10.03 -9.42
CA LYS A 80 -14.24 -9.56 -8.06
C LYS A 80 -13.30 -8.50 -7.51
N HIS A 81 -12.11 -8.36 -8.09
CA HIS A 81 -11.04 -7.57 -7.50
C HIS A 81 -10.97 -6.11 -7.96
N LEU A 82 -12.01 -5.56 -8.60
CA LEU A 82 -11.99 -4.16 -9.03
C LEU A 82 -11.61 -3.23 -7.87
N SER A 83 -10.74 -2.26 -8.12
CA SER A 83 -10.48 -1.14 -7.21
C SER A 83 -11.71 -0.24 -7.10
N GLY A 84 -11.80 0.59 -6.05
CA GLY A 84 -12.87 1.59 -5.93
C GLY A 84 -12.97 2.51 -7.17
N VAL A 85 -11.83 2.93 -7.74
CA VAL A 85 -11.81 3.70 -9.01
C VAL A 85 -12.25 2.86 -10.22
N GLY A 86 -11.97 1.55 -10.23
CA GLY A 86 -12.43 0.63 -11.26
C GLY A 86 -13.95 0.48 -11.26
N VAL A 87 -14.58 0.38 -10.09
CA VAL A 87 -16.04 0.34 -9.94
C VAL A 87 -16.67 1.67 -10.40
N ALA A 88 -16.10 2.81 -9.98
CA ALA A 88 -16.56 4.12 -10.43
C ALA A 88 -16.42 4.31 -11.96
N PHE A 89 -15.33 3.80 -12.55
CA PHE A 89 -15.11 3.80 -13.99
C PHE A 89 -16.15 2.98 -14.74
N LYS A 90 -16.50 1.78 -14.23
CA LYS A 90 -17.55 0.94 -14.82
C LYS A 90 -18.92 1.59 -14.76
N LEU A 91 -19.25 2.26 -13.66
CA LEU A 91 -20.48 3.05 -13.59
C LEU A 91 -20.48 4.17 -14.63
N ALA A 92 -19.39 4.93 -14.73
CA ALA A 92 -19.28 5.99 -15.73
C ALA A 92 -19.39 5.45 -17.17
N GLU A 93 -18.69 4.35 -17.49
CA GLU A 93 -18.79 3.67 -18.78
C GLU A 93 -20.24 3.29 -19.11
N ALA A 94 -20.96 2.70 -18.15
CA ALA A 94 -22.36 2.33 -18.32
C ALA A 94 -23.27 3.55 -18.54
N MET A 95 -23.05 4.65 -17.83
CA MET A 95 -23.83 5.88 -17.98
C MET A 95 -23.59 6.59 -19.31
N TYR A 96 -22.35 6.59 -19.80
CA TYR A 96 -22.00 7.21 -21.08
C TYR A 96 -22.24 6.29 -22.29
N GLY A 97 -22.45 4.99 -22.06
CA GLY A 97 -22.64 4.00 -23.12
C GLY A 97 -21.41 3.79 -24.02
N LYS A 98 -20.21 4.15 -23.53
CA LYS A 98 -18.94 4.03 -24.27
C LYS A 98 -17.76 3.84 -23.32
N PHE A 99 -16.72 3.19 -23.82
CA PHE A 99 -15.46 3.06 -23.11
C PHE A 99 -14.75 4.42 -22.99
N LEU A 100 -14.42 4.84 -21.77
CA LEU A 100 -13.89 6.16 -21.45
C LEU A 100 -12.34 6.17 -21.39
N ARG A 101 -11.70 5.88 -22.53
CA ARG A 101 -10.23 5.74 -22.62
C ARG A 101 -9.48 6.95 -22.04
N GLU A 102 -10.04 8.15 -22.18
CA GLU A 102 -9.49 9.41 -21.68
C GLU A 102 -9.33 9.47 -20.16
N HIS A 103 -9.92 8.55 -19.40
CA HIS A 103 -9.82 8.49 -17.94
C HIS A 103 -8.94 7.33 -17.43
N LEU A 104 -8.35 6.52 -18.31
CA LEU A 104 -7.51 5.39 -17.90
C LEU A 104 -6.26 5.79 -17.11
N ASP A 105 -5.79 7.02 -17.26
CA ASP A 105 -4.70 7.57 -16.43
C ASP A 105 -5.10 7.65 -14.94
N LEU A 106 -6.30 8.13 -14.63
CA LEU A 106 -6.86 8.17 -13.28
C LEU A 106 -7.19 6.77 -12.76
N VAL A 107 -7.76 5.91 -13.61
CA VAL A 107 -8.08 4.52 -13.24
C VAL A 107 -6.82 3.74 -12.90
N CYS A 108 -5.76 3.86 -13.71
CA CYS A 108 -4.47 3.23 -13.43
C CYS A 108 -3.85 3.77 -12.13
N LEU A 109 -3.84 5.10 -11.96
CA LEU A 109 -3.31 5.74 -10.76
C LEU A 109 -3.99 5.24 -9.48
N GLY A 110 -5.33 5.20 -9.47
CA GLY A 110 -6.09 4.71 -8.32
C GLY A 110 -5.94 3.19 -8.13
N THR A 111 -6.02 2.40 -9.19
CA THR A 111 -5.92 0.93 -9.11
C THR A 111 -4.56 0.47 -8.55
N VAL A 112 -3.47 1.05 -9.03
CA VAL A 112 -2.13 0.71 -8.53
C VAL A 112 -1.89 1.27 -7.12
N ALA A 113 -2.42 2.46 -6.80
CA ALA A 113 -2.29 3.05 -5.46
C ALA A 113 -3.11 2.31 -4.38
N ASP A 114 -4.17 1.61 -4.79
CA ASP A 114 -5.05 0.80 -3.94
C ASP A 114 -4.47 -0.60 -3.65
N MET A 115 -3.38 -0.98 -4.32
CA MET A 115 -2.70 -2.28 -4.16
C MET A 115 -3.65 -3.49 -4.29
N VAL A 116 -4.67 -3.38 -5.13
CA VAL A 116 -5.56 -4.50 -5.49
C VAL A 116 -4.83 -5.48 -6.43
N PRO A 117 -5.26 -6.75 -6.49
CA PRO A 117 -4.73 -7.73 -7.43
C PRO A 117 -4.61 -7.20 -8.87
N LEU A 118 -3.40 -7.18 -9.44
CA LEU A 118 -3.11 -6.74 -10.82
C LEU A 118 -3.23 -7.88 -11.82
N ILE A 119 -4.40 -8.53 -11.78
CA ILE A 119 -4.86 -9.56 -12.70
C ILE A 119 -6.16 -9.11 -13.39
N GLY A 120 -6.62 -9.86 -14.40
CA GLY A 120 -7.91 -9.59 -15.06
C GLY A 120 -8.07 -8.14 -15.52
N GLU A 121 -9.18 -7.49 -15.13
CA GLU A 121 -9.49 -6.13 -15.57
C GLU A 121 -8.57 -5.07 -14.95
N ASN A 122 -8.14 -5.23 -13.70
CA ASN A 122 -7.19 -4.31 -13.08
C ASN A 122 -5.87 -4.28 -13.84
N ARG A 123 -5.40 -5.44 -14.31
CA ARG A 123 -4.21 -5.55 -15.16
C ARG A 123 -4.39 -4.79 -16.47
N ILE A 124 -5.55 -4.91 -17.11
CA ILE A 124 -5.88 -4.20 -18.35
C ILE A 124 -5.88 -2.68 -18.11
N PHE A 125 -6.52 -2.22 -17.03
CA PHE A 125 -6.53 -0.80 -16.66
C PHE A 125 -5.13 -0.27 -16.36
N ALA A 126 -4.33 -1.01 -15.60
CA ALA A 126 -2.96 -0.63 -15.29
C ALA A 126 -2.09 -0.60 -16.56
N LYS A 127 -2.10 -1.66 -17.38
CA LYS A 127 -1.28 -1.78 -18.60
C LYS A 127 -1.56 -0.64 -19.58
N HIS A 128 -2.83 -0.38 -19.89
CA HIS A 128 -3.19 0.66 -20.84
C HIS A 128 -3.11 2.07 -20.22
N GLY A 129 -3.48 2.21 -18.95
CA GLY A 129 -3.42 3.49 -18.27
C GLY A 129 -2.00 3.97 -17.98
N LEU A 130 -1.01 3.08 -17.79
CA LEU A 130 0.41 3.45 -17.74
C LEU A 130 0.87 4.14 -19.03
N GLY A 131 0.43 3.65 -20.19
CA GLY A 131 0.65 4.30 -21.47
C GLY A 131 -0.01 5.69 -21.53
N CYS A 132 -1.26 5.79 -21.08
CA CYS A 132 -1.99 7.07 -21.06
C CYS A 132 -1.41 8.09 -20.07
N LEU A 133 -0.79 7.65 -18.98
CA LEU A 133 -0.26 8.54 -17.94
C LEU A 133 0.96 9.33 -18.44
N GLY A 134 1.79 8.74 -19.30
CA GLY A 134 2.90 9.44 -19.97
C GLY A 134 2.47 10.53 -20.95
N GLU A 135 1.26 10.41 -21.52
CA GLU A 135 0.72 11.31 -22.55
C GLU A 135 -0.47 12.15 -22.04
N THR A 136 -0.72 12.15 -20.73
CA THR A 136 -1.95 12.73 -20.17
C THR A 136 -2.06 14.24 -20.42
N GLY A 137 -3.24 14.67 -20.87
CA GLY A 137 -3.62 16.08 -20.96
C GLY A 137 -4.02 16.70 -19.62
N LYS A 138 -4.13 15.91 -18.54
CA LYS A 138 -4.55 16.41 -17.22
C LYS A 138 -3.40 17.14 -16.55
N VAL A 139 -3.52 18.48 -16.49
CA VAL A 139 -2.47 19.36 -15.94
C VAL A 139 -2.09 19.01 -14.50
N GLY A 140 -3.04 18.50 -13.70
CA GLY A 140 -2.80 18.01 -12.34
C GLY A 140 -1.84 16.81 -12.27
N ILE A 141 -2.10 15.77 -13.07
CA ILE A 141 -1.24 14.58 -13.12
C ILE A 141 0.14 14.96 -13.64
N ARG A 142 0.21 15.80 -14.68
CA ARG A 142 1.48 16.31 -15.20
C ARG A 142 2.29 17.04 -14.14
N ALA A 143 1.68 17.96 -13.41
CA ALA A 143 2.35 18.68 -12.33
C ALA A 143 2.83 17.73 -11.22
N LEU A 144 2.11 16.65 -10.94
CA LEU A 144 2.52 15.62 -9.97
C LEU A 144 3.75 14.84 -10.46
N VAL A 145 3.77 14.44 -11.73
CA VAL A 145 4.92 13.75 -12.36
C VAL A 145 6.15 14.66 -12.37
N GLU A 146 5.96 15.93 -12.75
CA GLU A 146 7.03 16.93 -12.81
C GLU A 146 7.64 17.21 -11.42
N SER A 147 6.82 17.46 -10.39
CA SER A 147 7.31 17.71 -9.02
C SER A 147 7.98 16.49 -8.37
N SER A 148 7.67 15.30 -8.89
CA SER A 148 8.25 14.02 -8.47
C SER A 148 9.57 13.69 -9.16
N GLY A 149 10.01 14.50 -10.14
CA GLY A 149 11.26 14.27 -10.87
C GLY A 149 11.17 13.14 -11.91
N LEU A 150 9.96 12.82 -12.37
CA LEU A 150 9.71 11.70 -13.29
C LEU A 150 9.51 12.13 -14.75
N SER A 151 9.62 13.41 -15.09
CA SER A 151 9.28 13.95 -16.43
C SER A 151 9.99 13.28 -17.60
N ASN A 152 11.21 12.80 -17.40
CA ASN A 152 12.04 12.18 -18.45
C ASN A 152 12.12 10.67 -18.30
N ARG A 153 11.18 10.05 -17.58
CA ARG A 153 11.18 8.61 -17.29
C ARG A 153 9.91 7.96 -17.81
N LYS A 154 10.05 6.71 -18.26
CA LYS A 154 8.90 5.84 -18.49
C LYS A 154 8.28 5.51 -17.13
N ILE A 155 7.04 5.93 -16.91
CA ILE A 155 6.34 5.67 -15.65
C ILE A 155 5.89 4.20 -15.63
N ASN A 156 6.01 3.57 -14.47
CA ASN A 156 5.66 2.18 -14.22
C ASN A 156 4.87 2.08 -12.91
N GLU A 157 4.42 0.88 -12.58
CA GLU A 157 3.70 0.52 -11.36
C GLU A 157 4.43 0.97 -10.08
N THR A 158 5.76 0.81 -10.02
CA THR A 158 6.58 1.16 -8.86
C THR A 158 6.56 2.66 -8.64
N HIS A 159 6.67 3.45 -9.71
CA HIS A 159 6.54 4.90 -9.64
C HIS A 159 5.15 5.32 -9.13
N ILE A 160 4.08 4.63 -9.51
CA ILE A 160 2.75 4.92 -8.97
C ILE A 160 2.67 4.54 -7.49
N GLY A 161 2.99 3.29 -7.14
CA GLY A 161 2.83 2.76 -5.79
C GLY A 161 3.71 3.45 -4.74
N TYR A 162 4.93 3.86 -5.10
CA TYR A 162 5.90 4.39 -4.14
C TYR A 162 6.19 5.90 -4.27
N ILE A 163 5.80 6.55 -5.38
CA ILE A 163 6.11 7.97 -5.61
C ILE A 163 4.84 8.80 -5.77
N LEU A 164 3.97 8.48 -6.74
CA LEU A 164 2.80 9.31 -7.06
C LEU A 164 1.65 9.09 -6.06
N GLY A 165 1.28 7.85 -5.79
CA GLY A 165 0.23 7.48 -4.84
C GLY A 165 0.47 8.05 -3.43
N PRO A 166 1.68 7.90 -2.84
CA PRO A 166 1.98 8.46 -1.53
C PRO A 166 1.83 9.99 -1.41
N ARG A 167 2.07 10.74 -2.49
CA ARG A 167 1.87 12.21 -2.52
C ARG A 167 0.38 12.59 -2.57
N ILE A 168 -0.42 11.83 -3.30
CA ILE A 168 -1.88 12.03 -3.31
C ILE A 168 -2.45 11.68 -1.93
N ASN A 169 -1.93 10.62 -1.31
CA ASN A 169 -2.39 10.13 -0.02
C ASN A 169 -1.88 10.97 1.17
N SER A 170 -0.83 11.78 1.02
CA SER A 170 -0.28 12.58 2.13
C SER A 170 -1.26 13.65 2.60
N ALA A 171 -2.03 14.25 1.69
CA ALA A 171 -3.03 15.26 2.04
C ALA A 171 -4.07 14.73 3.02
N GLY A 172 -4.58 13.50 2.81
CA GLY A 172 -5.53 12.87 3.73
C GLY A 172 -4.91 12.38 5.05
N ARG A 173 -3.58 12.39 5.18
CA ARG A 173 -2.86 11.93 6.38
C ARG A 173 -2.31 13.07 7.23
N ILE A 174 -1.97 14.20 6.61
CA ILE A 174 -1.33 15.36 7.24
C ILE A 174 -2.28 16.54 7.33
N SER A 175 -3.12 16.75 6.33
CA SER A 175 -3.90 17.99 6.17
C SER A 175 -5.32 17.68 5.64
N SER A 176 -5.72 18.30 4.53
CA SER A 176 -7.03 18.15 3.92
C SER A 176 -6.93 17.35 2.61
N PRO A 177 -7.68 16.25 2.44
CA PRO A 177 -7.72 15.50 1.18
C PRO A 177 -8.22 16.33 -0.01
N ASN A 178 -8.84 17.49 0.24
CA ASN A 178 -9.29 18.42 -0.80
C ASN A 178 -8.16 18.92 -1.70
N THR A 179 -6.92 19.00 -1.20
CA THR A 179 -5.76 19.41 -2.02
C THR A 179 -5.56 18.43 -3.18
N SER A 180 -5.59 17.13 -2.89
CA SER A 180 -5.46 16.08 -3.90
C SER A 180 -6.61 16.08 -4.91
N LEU A 181 -7.85 16.25 -4.44
CA LEU A 181 -9.01 16.33 -5.31
C LEU A 181 -8.93 17.55 -6.25
N LYS A 182 -8.59 18.73 -5.71
CA LYS A 182 -8.41 19.95 -6.51
C LYS A 182 -7.32 19.78 -7.56
N LEU A 183 -6.21 19.11 -7.21
CA LEU A 183 -5.13 18.86 -8.16
C LEU A 183 -5.64 18.02 -9.34
N LEU A 184 -6.40 16.95 -9.08
CA LEU A 184 -6.90 16.06 -10.14
C LEU A 184 -7.99 16.72 -11.02
N LEU A 185 -8.69 17.73 -10.50
CA LEU A 185 -9.79 18.42 -11.20
C LEU A 185 -9.38 19.73 -11.90
N THR A 186 -8.29 20.37 -11.47
CA THR A 186 -7.92 21.68 -12.01
C THR A 186 -7.55 21.63 -13.50
N LYS A 187 -7.84 22.74 -14.18
CA LYS A 187 -7.46 23.00 -15.57
C LYS A 187 -6.37 24.07 -15.70
N SER A 188 -5.99 24.74 -14.60
CA SER A 188 -4.92 25.74 -14.58
C SER A 188 -3.58 25.06 -14.30
N LYS A 189 -2.57 25.36 -15.12
CA LYS A 189 -1.20 24.84 -14.91
C LYS A 189 -0.56 25.47 -13.67
N GLU A 190 -0.86 26.73 -13.42
CA GLU A 190 -0.37 27.50 -12.28
C GLU A 190 -0.93 26.93 -10.98
N GLU A 191 -2.25 26.69 -10.93
CA GLU A 191 -2.89 26.04 -9.79
C GLU A 191 -2.38 24.61 -9.60
N ALA A 192 -2.27 23.82 -10.67
CA ALA A 192 -1.75 22.46 -10.61
C ALA A 192 -0.34 22.40 -10.03
N LYS A 193 0.55 23.31 -10.45
CA LYS A 193 1.90 23.41 -9.91
C LYS A 193 1.88 23.73 -8.41
N CYS A 194 1.11 24.75 -8.01
CA CYS A 194 0.99 25.13 -6.60
C CYS A 194 0.48 23.97 -5.72
N LEU A 195 -0.60 23.30 -6.15
CA LEU A 195 -1.15 22.15 -5.44
C LEU A 195 -0.17 20.98 -5.38
N SER A 196 0.55 20.70 -6.47
CA SER A 196 1.57 19.65 -6.52
C SER A 196 2.74 19.92 -5.57
N ASP A 197 3.19 21.17 -5.45
CA ASP A 197 4.24 21.57 -4.52
C ASP A 197 3.78 21.44 -3.05
N ILE A 198 2.49 21.74 -2.77
CA ILE A 198 1.88 21.50 -1.45
C ILE A 198 1.91 20.00 -1.13
N LEU A 199 1.42 19.13 -2.04
CA LEU A 199 1.44 17.68 -1.82
C LEU A 199 2.86 17.13 -1.63
N LYS A 200 3.84 17.67 -2.36
CA LYS A 200 5.24 17.33 -2.19
C LYS A 200 5.73 17.66 -0.76
N SER A 201 5.46 18.88 -0.29
CA SER A 201 5.82 19.30 1.06
C SER A 201 5.14 18.45 2.13
N GLU A 202 3.84 18.18 1.99
CA GLU A 202 3.08 17.32 2.91
C GLU A 202 3.61 15.90 2.94
N ASN A 203 4.01 15.33 1.80
CA ASN A 203 4.62 14.02 1.77
C ASN A 203 6.00 13.99 2.45
N CYS A 204 6.83 15.05 2.30
CA CYS A 204 8.08 15.15 3.05
C CYS A 204 7.83 15.18 4.55
N THR A 205 6.93 16.05 5.03
CA THR A 205 6.55 16.11 6.45
C THR A 205 6.01 14.77 6.94
N ARG A 206 5.18 14.09 6.14
CA ARG A 206 4.69 12.74 6.48
C ARG A 206 5.84 11.74 6.63
N GLN A 207 6.84 11.79 5.75
CA GLN A 207 8.00 10.89 5.81
C GLN A 207 8.82 11.15 7.06
N GLU A 208 9.09 12.42 7.41
CA GLU A 208 9.79 12.82 8.63
C GLU A 208 9.09 12.30 9.89
N ILE A 209 7.78 12.56 10.03
CA ILE A 209 7.00 12.08 11.18
C ILE A 209 7.02 10.54 11.26
N VAL A 210 6.94 9.84 10.12
CA VAL A 210 7.02 8.36 10.10
C VAL A 210 8.39 7.87 10.54
N GLU A 211 9.48 8.52 10.12
CA GLU A 211 10.84 8.15 10.52
C GLU A 211 11.06 8.36 12.01
N ASP A 212 10.60 9.48 12.57
CA ASP A 212 10.72 9.78 14.00
C ASP A 212 9.95 8.77 14.86
N ILE A 213 8.68 8.52 14.52
CA ILE A 213 7.85 7.54 15.24
C ILE A 213 8.43 6.14 15.11
N LEU A 214 8.90 5.75 13.92
CA LEU A 214 9.51 4.43 13.72
C LEU A 214 10.76 4.28 14.58
N LYS A 215 11.64 5.29 14.63
CA LYS A 215 12.84 5.25 15.46
C LYS A 215 12.50 5.05 16.94
N GLU A 216 11.52 5.78 17.46
CA GLU A 216 11.05 5.61 18.83
C GLU A 216 10.43 4.22 19.06
N ALA A 217 9.58 3.77 18.14
CA ALA A 217 8.94 2.46 18.23
C ALA A 217 9.96 1.31 18.24
N LEU A 218 11.02 1.39 17.43
CA LEU A 218 12.09 0.39 17.42
C LEU A 218 12.83 0.34 18.76
N LEU A 219 13.13 1.50 19.36
CA LEU A 219 13.75 1.54 20.69
C LEU A 219 12.86 0.93 21.77
N LYS A 220 11.53 1.10 21.68
CA LYS A 220 10.59 0.44 22.59
C LYS A 220 10.54 -1.06 22.38
N ILE A 221 10.51 -1.51 21.12
CA ILE A 221 10.54 -2.94 20.79
C ILE A 221 11.79 -3.59 21.38
N GLU A 222 12.97 -3.00 21.19
CA GLU A 222 14.22 -3.53 21.71
C GLU A 222 14.27 -3.62 23.25
N LYS A 223 13.60 -2.70 23.96
CA LYS A 223 13.64 -2.62 25.43
C LYS A 223 12.53 -3.41 26.12
N GLU A 224 11.33 -3.42 25.55
CA GLU A 224 10.10 -3.83 26.24
C GLU A 224 9.54 -5.15 25.69
N ILE A 225 9.86 -5.53 24.45
CA ILE A 225 9.27 -6.70 23.80
C ILE A 225 10.15 -7.93 24.00
N ASN A 226 9.56 -8.97 24.59
CA ASN A 226 10.15 -10.31 24.62
C ASN A 226 9.63 -11.15 23.45
N PHE A 227 10.44 -11.35 22.41
CA PHE A 227 10.07 -12.10 21.20
C PHE A 227 9.69 -13.57 21.44
N LYS A 228 10.01 -14.14 22.61
CA LYS A 228 9.59 -15.48 23.02
C LYS A 228 8.10 -15.54 23.37
N TYR A 229 7.57 -14.47 23.95
CA TYR A 229 6.18 -14.41 24.47
C TYR A 229 5.29 -13.45 23.67
N HIS A 230 5.88 -12.51 22.93
CA HIS A 230 5.14 -11.54 22.15
C HIS A 230 5.22 -11.86 20.65
N LYS A 231 4.18 -12.51 20.15
CA LYS A 231 3.97 -12.75 18.71
C LYS A 231 3.38 -11.54 18.00
N VAL A 232 2.63 -10.70 18.73
CA VAL A 232 2.09 -9.42 18.26
C VAL A 232 2.84 -8.28 18.93
N LEU A 233 3.43 -7.41 18.11
CA LEU A 233 4.20 -6.25 18.56
C LEU A 233 3.24 -5.09 18.85
N VAL A 234 2.90 -4.88 20.12
CA VAL A 234 2.05 -3.77 20.54
C VAL A 234 2.91 -2.69 21.16
N VAL A 235 2.99 -1.54 20.48
CA VAL A 235 3.72 -0.36 20.93
C VAL A 235 2.83 0.87 20.99
N GLU A 236 3.06 1.71 21.98
CA GLU A 236 2.30 2.92 22.20
C GLU A 236 3.19 4.08 22.63
N SER A 237 2.83 5.31 22.27
CA SER A 237 3.45 6.50 22.85
C SER A 237 2.58 7.73 22.73
N VAL A 238 2.93 8.74 23.53
CA VAL A 238 2.39 10.10 23.39
C VAL A 238 3.04 10.79 22.18
N ASN A 239 2.35 11.77 21.62
CA ASN A 239 2.76 12.57 20.46
C ASN A 239 2.86 11.82 19.12
N TRP A 240 2.44 10.57 19.05
CA TRP A 240 2.37 9.85 17.76
C TRP A 240 1.18 10.31 16.94
N HIS A 241 1.43 10.72 15.70
CA HIS A 241 0.42 11.28 14.82
C HIS A 241 -0.50 10.19 14.23
N VAL A 242 -1.80 10.25 14.53
CA VAL A 242 -2.79 9.22 14.16
C VAL A 242 -2.92 8.99 12.65
N GLY A 243 -2.64 9.99 11.81
CA GLY A 243 -2.65 9.86 10.35
C GLY A 243 -1.55 8.94 9.78
N VAL A 244 -0.52 8.62 10.56
CA VAL A 244 0.65 7.86 10.08
C VAL A 244 0.96 6.58 10.87
N ILE A 245 0.33 6.34 12.03
CA ILE A 245 0.57 5.13 12.84
C ILE A 245 0.36 3.82 12.06
N GLY A 246 -0.57 3.80 11.09
CA GLY A 246 -0.76 2.63 10.22
C GLY A 246 0.40 2.37 9.25
N ILE A 247 1.13 3.41 8.82
CA ILE A 247 2.35 3.27 8.01
C ILE A 247 3.47 2.70 8.88
N VAL A 248 3.60 3.20 10.10
CA VAL A 248 4.58 2.71 11.08
C VAL A 248 4.30 1.24 11.40
N ALA A 249 3.04 0.86 11.66
CA ALA A 249 2.64 -0.53 11.88
C ALA A 249 3.02 -1.42 10.69
N SER A 250 2.88 -0.92 9.45
CA SER A 250 3.30 -1.67 8.24
C SER A 250 4.82 -1.90 8.26
N ARG A 251 5.61 -0.84 8.46
CA ARG A 251 7.08 -0.94 8.53
C ARG A 251 7.59 -1.85 9.65
N ILE A 252 6.94 -1.85 10.81
CA ILE A 252 7.27 -2.78 11.91
C ILE A 252 6.91 -4.21 11.51
N THR A 253 5.75 -4.42 10.90
CA THR A 253 5.33 -5.74 10.40
C THR A 253 6.33 -6.28 9.37
N ASP A 254 6.73 -5.46 8.41
CA ASP A 254 7.70 -5.83 7.36
C ASP A 254 9.07 -6.16 7.96
N ARG A 255 9.54 -5.35 8.92
CA ARG A 255 10.88 -5.51 9.52
C ARG A 255 11.00 -6.74 10.42
N PHE A 256 9.96 -7.06 11.19
CA PHE A 256 10.00 -8.16 12.16
C PHE A 256 9.23 -9.40 11.72
N PHE A 257 8.56 -9.34 10.57
CA PHE A 257 7.65 -10.37 10.04
C PHE A 257 6.65 -10.87 11.10
N ARG A 258 6.08 -9.92 11.87
CA ARG A 258 5.15 -10.16 12.97
C ARG A 258 3.99 -9.17 12.90
N PRO A 259 2.75 -9.56 13.25
CA PRO A 259 1.67 -8.59 13.39
C PRO A 259 2.07 -7.46 14.32
N ALA A 260 1.84 -6.21 13.92
CA ALA A 260 2.22 -5.03 14.67
C ALA A 260 1.02 -4.11 14.88
N ILE A 261 0.93 -3.55 16.08
CA ILE A 261 -0.11 -2.62 16.50
C ILE A 261 0.59 -1.38 17.09
N VAL A 262 0.27 -0.22 16.53
CA VAL A 262 0.82 1.07 16.94
C VAL A 262 -0.33 1.92 17.49
N ILE A 263 -0.19 2.40 18.72
CA ILE A 263 -1.24 3.14 19.44
C ILE A 263 -0.73 4.55 19.79
N SER A 264 -1.48 5.57 19.37
CA SER A 264 -1.26 6.94 19.83
C SER A 264 -2.02 7.20 21.11
N THR A 265 -1.31 7.57 22.18
CA THR A 265 -1.90 7.84 23.50
C THR A 265 -1.99 9.33 23.85
N ASN A 266 -2.31 10.16 22.86
CA ASN A 266 -2.45 11.61 23.03
C ASN A 266 -3.63 12.00 23.94
N GLU A 267 -4.68 11.17 23.94
CA GLU A 267 -5.91 11.38 24.69
C GLU A 267 -6.23 10.14 25.54
N GLU A 268 -7.22 10.25 26.44
CA GLU A 268 -7.68 9.11 27.26
C GLU A 268 -8.31 8.03 26.37
N LEU A 269 -9.05 8.43 25.33
CA LEU A 269 -9.49 7.56 24.25
C LEU A 269 -8.41 7.54 23.16
N CYS A 270 -7.56 6.52 23.20
CA CYS A 270 -6.45 6.35 22.28
C CYS A 270 -6.93 5.82 20.91
N LYS A 271 -6.16 6.10 19.86
CA LYS A 271 -6.38 5.54 18.51
C LYS A 271 -5.25 4.60 18.13
N GLY A 272 -5.59 3.41 17.67
CA GLY A 272 -4.65 2.37 17.26
C GLY A 272 -4.81 1.99 15.80
N SER A 273 -3.70 1.60 15.17
CA SER A 273 -3.73 0.92 13.87
C SER A 273 -2.82 -0.31 13.91
N GLY A 274 -3.33 -1.40 13.34
CA GLY A 274 -2.59 -2.65 13.22
C GLY A 274 -2.37 -3.08 11.78
N ARG A 275 -1.31 -3.86 11.59
CA ARG A 275 -0.95 -4.56 10.36
C ARG A 275 -0.59 -6.01 10.67
N SER A 276 -0.77 -6.88 9.69
CA SER A 276 -0.62 -8.32 9.88
C SER A 276 0.13 -9.00 8.76
N ILE A 277 0.67 -10.17 9.09
CA ILE A 277 1.21 -11.14 8.14
C ILE A 277 0.08 -12.00 7.57
N ARG A 278 0.31 -12.67 6.43
CA ARG A 278 -0.69 -13.49 5.71
C ARG A 278 -1.40 -14.52 6.59
N ASN A 279 -0.71 -15.05 7.60
CA ASN A 279 -1.17 -16.16 8.42
C ASN A 279 -1.89 -15.71 9.72
N PHE A 280 -2.07 -14.41 9.95
CA PHE A 280 -2.80 -13.91 11.11
C PHE A 280 -3.97 -13.02 10.68
N HIS A 281 -5.20 -13.43 11.02
CA HIS A 281 -6.38 -12.63 10.72
C HIS A 281 -6.57 -11.55 11.80
N LEU A 282 -6.00 -10.37 11.57
CA LEU A 282 -5.99 -9.30 12.57
C LEU A 282 -7.39 -8.85 13.00
N PHE A 283 -8.33 -8.71 12.07
CA PHE A 283 -9.68 -8.27 12.41
C PHE A 283 -10.44 -9.29 13.29
N GLU A 284 -10.34 -10.59 13.04
CA GLU A 284 -10.90 -11.64 13.89
C GLU A 284 -10.27 -11.61 15.28
N ALA A 285 -8.94 -11.50 15.36
CA ALA A 285 -8.24 -11.39 16.63
C ALA A 285 -8.62 -10.13 17.43
N LEU A 286 -8.90 -9.00 16.76
CA LEU A 286 -9.45 -7.81 17.40
C LEU A 286 -10.90 -7.99 17.85
N SER A 287 -11.70 -8.74 17.09
CA SER A 287 -13.08 -9.05 17.45
C SER A 287 -13.14 -9.88 18.74
N GLU A 288 -12.18 -10.79 18.93
CA GLU A 288 -12.02 -11.49 20.21
C GLU A 288 -11.61 -10.56 21.37
N CYS A 289 -11.15 -9.33 21.11
CA CYS A 289 -10.79 -8.32 22.11
C CYS A 289 -11.85 -7.22 22.28
N GLU A 290 -13.06 -7.39 21.73
CA GLU A 290 -14.07 -6.33 21.64
C GLU A 290 -14.41 -5.67 22.98
N GLU A 291 -14.33 -6.39 24.10
CA GLU A 291 -14.69 -5.85 25.41
C GLU A 291 -13.68 -4.81 25.94
N LEU A 292 -12.47 -4.79 25.36
CA LEU A 292 -11.43 -3.82 25.67
C LEU A 292 -11.44 -2.62 24.73
N LEU A 293 -12.15 -2.72 23.60
CA LEU A 293 -12.16 -1.74 22.52
C LEU A 293 -13.45 -0.92 22.54
N ASN A 294 -13.34 0.35 22.14
CA ASN A 294 -14.50 1.23 22.02
C ASN A 294 -15.13 1.12 20.62
N GLU A 295 -14.28 1.16 19.59
CA GLU A 295 -14.65 0.97 18.18
C GLU A 295 -13.53 0.22 17.48
N TYR A 296 -13.85 -0.66 16.53
CA TYR A 296 -12.85 -1.30 15.68
C TYR A 296 -13.42 -1.65 14.31
N GLY A 297 -12.52 -1.78 13.34
CA GLY A 297 -12.86 -2.13 11.97
C GLY A 297 -11.61 -2.46 11.16
N GLY A 298 -11.80 -3.12 10.03
CA GLY A 298 -10.71 -3.48 9.14
C GLY A 298 -10.98 -4.79 8.41
N HIS A 299 -9.89 -5.37 7.92
CA HIS A 299 -9.87 -6.63 7.17
C HIS A 299 -8.73 -7.51 7.70
N LYS A 300 -8.49 -8.64 7.04
CA LYS A 300 -7.50 -9.65 7.45
C LYS A 300 -6.12 -9.08 7.80
N GLN A 301 -5.57 -8.20 6.97
CA GLN A 301 -4.19 -7.70 7.12
C GLN A 301 -4.06 -6.30 7.75
N ALA A 302 -5.17 -5.57 7.93
CA ALA A 302 -5.12 -4.21 8.42
C ALA A 302 -6.37 -3.86 9.23
N ALA A 303 -6.19 -3.20 10.36
CA ALA A 303 -7.30 -2.74 11.19
C ALA A 303 -7.00 -1.41 11.87
N GLY A 304 -8.07 -0.71 12.25
CA GLY A 304 -8.05 0.49 13.07
C GLY A 304 -9.04 0.36 14.21
N PHE A 305 -8.70 0.93 15.36
CA PHE A 305 -9.55 0.84 16.55
C PHE A 305 -9.34 2.03 17.50
N SER A 306 -10.24 2.18 18.46
CA SER A 306 -10.12 3.07 19.60
C SER A 306 -10.15 2.28 20.91
N ILE A 307 -9.34 2.71 21.88
CA ILE A 307 -9.13 2.00 23.15
C ILE A 307 -8.90 2.99 24.29
N MET A 308 -9.47 2.73 25.46
CA MET A 308 -9.16 3.51 26.66
C MET A 308 -7.73 3.24 27.11
N LYS A 309 -6.97 4.27 27.51
CA LYS A 309 -5.56 4.15 27.92
C LYS A 309 -5.31 3.06 28.96
N ARG A 310 -6.22 2.95 29.95
CA ARG A 310 -6.19 1.89 30.98
C ARG A 310 -6.31 0.45 30.46
N ASN A 311 -6.88 0.25 29.27
CA ASN A 311 -7.10 -1.08 28.67
C ASN A 311 -5.92 -1.57 27.83
N ILE A 312 -4.90 -0.73 27.55
CA ILE A 312 -3.79 -1.09 26.64
C ILE A 312 -2.98 -2.28 27.16
N GLY A 313 -2.68 -2.33 28.46
CA GLY A 313 -2.00 -3.47 29.10
C GLY A 313 -2.78 -4.78 28.93
N PRO A 314 -4.03 -4.86 29.45
CA PRO A 314 -4.90 -6.03 29.26
C PRO A 314 -5.07 -6.45 27.79
N PHE A 315 -5.15 -5.48 26.89
CA PHE A 315 -5.25 -5.73 25.46
C PHE A 315 -3.99 -6.39 24.90
N ARG A 316 -2.80 -5.88 25.25
CA ARG A 316 -1.51 -6.46 24.84
C ARG A 316 -1.38 -7.93 25.26
N ASP A 317 -1.82 -8.25 26.47
CA ASP A 317 -1.77 -9.62 26.99
C ASP A 317 -2.77 -10.52 26.25
N LYS A 318 -4.01 -10.03 26.07
CA LYS A 318 -5.07 -10.79 25.41
C LYS A 318 -4.75 -11.10 23.94
N ILE A 319 -4.29 -10.10 23.18
CA ILE A 319 -3.98 -10.27 21.75
C ILE A 319 -2.79 -11.23 21.54
N ASN A 320 -1.79 -11.19 22.41
CA ASN A 320 -0.67 -12.14 22.34
C ASN A 320 -1.09 -13.55 22.71
N ARG A 321 -2.00 -13.74 23.67
CA ARG A 321 -2.56 -15.06 23.98
C ARG A 321 -3.38 -15.64 22.82
N ILE A 322 -4.08 -14.80 22.06
CA ILE A 322 -4.78 -15.22 20.84
C ILE A 322 -3.76 -15.64 19.78
N ALA A 323 -2.75 -14.81 19.53
CA ALA A 323 -1.68 -15.11 18.59
C ALA A 323 -0.90 -16.37 18.96
N ASP A 324 -0.73 -16.67 20.25
CA ASP A 324 -0.06 -17.89 20.70
C ASP A 324 -0.78 -19.17 20.28
N LYS A 325 -2.11 -19.12 20.19
CA LYS A 325 -2.95 -20.24 19.74
C LYS A 325 -2.99 -20.38 18.22
N LEU A 326 -2.85 -19.26 17.51
CA LEU A 326 -3.09 -19.18 16.07
C LEU A 326 -1.83 -19.23 15.22
N LEU A 327 -0.68 -18.80 15.75
CA LEU A 327 0.58 -18.69 14.99
C LEU A 327 1.62 -19.66 15.51
N ASP A 328 2.26 -20.41 14.61
CA ASP A 328 3.52 -21.11 14.88
C ASP A 328 4.72 -20.19 14.64
N ILE A 329 5.85 -20.47 15.29
CA ILE A 329 7.09 -19.70 15.14
C ILE A 329 7.62 -19.73 13.70
N ASN A 330 7.41 -20.83 12.99
CA ASN A 330 7.80 -20.99 11.57
C ASN A 330 7.00 -20.06 10.64
N GLU A 331 5.84 -19.57 11.09
CA GLU A 331 5.03 -18.60 10.35
C GLU A 331 5.47 -17.16 10.62
N LEU A 332 6.36 -16.95 11.59
CA LEU A 332 6.98 -15.66 11.89
C LEU A 332 8.34 -15.49 11.19
N MET A 333 8.63 -16.32 10.20
CA MET A 333 9.80 -16.22 9.35
C MET A 333 9.42 -15.78 7.94
N PRO A 334 10.08 -14.76 7.37
CA PRO A 334 9.84 -14.36 5.99
C PRO A 334 10.18 -15.51 5.05
N LYS A 335 9.39 -15.64 3.98
CA LYS A 335 9.57 -16.64 2.92
C LYS A 335 9.63 -15.93 1.59
N LEU A 336 10.47 -16.45 0.71
CA LEU A 336 10.54 -16.03 -0.69
C LEU A 336 10.07 -17.20 -1.55
N ASP A 337 9.07 -16.94 -2.38
CA ASP A 337 8.61 -17.87 -3.40
C ASP A 337 9.50 -17.65 -4.64
N ILE A 338 10.47 -18.55 -4.83
CA ILE A 338 11.40 -18.51 -5.97
C ILE A 338 10.75 -19.27 -7.13
N ASP A 339 10.60 -18.61 -8.28
CA ASP A 339 9.96 -19.19 -9.46
C ASP A 339 10.85 -20.26 -10.10
N MET A 340 12.15 -19.98 -10.23
CA MET A 340 13.09 -20.87 -10.90
C MET A 340 14.54 -20.61 -10.49
N GLU A 341 15.35 -21.68 -10.46
CA GLU A 341 16.80 -21.58 -10.41
C GLU A 341 17.35 -21.54 -11.83
N ILE A 342 18.11 -20.50 -12.19
CA ILE A 342 18.72 -20.33 -13.52
C ILE A 342 20.19 -19.92 -13.38
N GLU A 343 21.00 -20.30 -14.36
CA GLU A 343 22.41 -19.91 -14.42
C GLU A 343 22.58 -18.50 -14.99
N LEU A 344 23.72 -17.83 -14.67
CA LEU A 344 23.99 -16.47 -15.17
C LEU A 344 23.98 -16.38 -16.70
N LYS A 345 24.41 -17.45 -17.40
CA LYS A 345 24.44 -17.50 -18.88
C LYS A 345 23.05 -17.45 -19.52
N GLU A 346 22.00 -17.80 -18.77
CA GLU A 346 20.61 -17.79 -19.26
C GLU A 346 19.99 -16.40 -19.13
N ILE A 347 20.60 -15.49 -18.35
CA ILE A 347 20.13 -14.13 -18.13
C ILE A 347 20.54 -13.26 -19.33
N THR A 348 19.77 -13.30 -20.41
CA THR A 348 20.03 -12.46 -21.59
C THR A 348 19.10 -11.24 -21.64
N PRO A 349 19.45 -10.18 -22.38
CA PRO A 349 18.53 -9.07 -22.64
C PRO A 349 17.22 -9.52 -23.28
N GLU A 350 17.23 -10.58 -24.09
CA GLU A 350 16.03 -11.16 -24.70
C GLU A 350 15.10 -11.74 -23.65
N LEU A 351 15.63 -12.55 -22.72
CA LEU A 351 14.85 -13.08 -21.59
C LEU A 351 14.21 -11.94 -20.80
N ILE A 352 14.97 -10.89 -20.46
CA ILE A 352 14.43 -9.77 -19.68
C ILE A 352 13.28 -9.07 -20.41
N ARG A 353 13.41 -8.86 -21.73
CA ARG A 353 12.31 -8.29 -22.54
C ARG A 353 11.08 -9.19 -22.61
N GLU A 354 11.25 -10.51 -22.61
CA GLU A 354 10.13 -11.46 -22.50
C GLU A 354 9.46 -11.36 -21.13
N LEU A 355 10.24 -11.26 -20.05
CA LEU A 355 9.70 -11.04 -18.70
C LEU A 355 8.92 -9.73 -18.63
N GLU A 356 9.43 -8.64 -19.23
CA GLU A 356 8.74 -7.34 -19.25
C GLU A 356 7.33 -7.38 -19.87
N VAL A 357 7.01 -8.38 -20.71
CA VAL A 357 5.63 -8.58 -21.22
C VAL A 357 4.65 -8.88 -20.08
N MET A 358 5.12 -9.53 -19.01
CA MET A 358 4.35 -9.83 -17.80
C MET A 358 4.10 -8.62 -16.91
N SER A 359 4.76 -7.48 -17.13
CA SER A 359 4.38 -6.20 -16.49
C SER A 359 2.95 -5.75 -16.89
N PRO A 360 2.26 -4.92 -16.08
CA PRO A 360 2.69 -4.36 -14.81
C PRO A 360 2.67 -5.38 -13.68
N TYR A 361 3.68 -5.34 -12.82
CA TYR A 361 3.77 -6.18 -11.63
C TYR A 361 3.05 -5.55 -10.43
N GLY A 362 2.63 -6.37 -9.46
CA GLY A 362 1.94 -5.92 -8.26
C GLY A 362 1.33 -7.10 -7.50
N GLU A 363 0.33 -6.82 -6.68
CA GLU A 363 -0.39 -7.85 -5.90
C GLU A 363 -0.96 -8.94 -6.84
N GLU A 364 -0.79 -10.21 -6.48
CA GLU A 364 -1.17 -11.39 -7.30
C GLU A 364 -0.54 -11.44 -8.72
N ASN A 365 0.43 -10.58 -9.02
CA ASN A 365 1.28 -10.64 -10.21
C ASN A 365 2.69 -10.09 -9.90
N PRO A 366 3.44 -10.73 -8.99
CA PRO A 366 4.75 -10.23 -8.56
C PRO A 366 5.78 -10.25 -9.70
N GLU A 367 6.87 -9.49 -9.53
CA GLU A 367 8.05 -9.63 -10.39
C GLU A 367 8.62 -11.05 -10.26
N PRO A 368 9.00 -11.71 -11.37
CA PRO A 368 9.65 -13.01 -11.32
C PRO A 368 10.91 -13.00 -10.46
N LEU A 369 11.02 -14.01 -9.59
CA LEU A 369 12.16 -14.23 -8.71
C LEU A 369 12.92 -15.47 -9.15
N PHE A 370 14.19 -15.25 -9.47
CA PHE A 370 15.12 -16.31 -9.81
C PHE A 370 16.13 -16.52 -8.69
N SER A 371 16.69 -17.72 -8.62
CA SER A 371 17.87 -17.98 -7.80
C SER A 371 19.05 -18.46 -8.64
N ALA A 372 20.25 -18.08 -8.23
CA ALA A 372 21.49 -18.61 -8.78
C ALA A 372 22.44 -18.96 -7.63
N LYS A 373 23.16 -20.08 -7.76
CA LYS A 373 23.99 -20.66 -6.71
C LYS A 373 25.45 -20.78 -7.11
N ASN A 374 26.32 -20.97 -6.11
CA ASN A 374 27.76 -21.17 -6.28
C ASN A 374 28.44 -20.00 -7.03
N LEU A 375 28.00 -18.78 -6.74
CA LEU A 375 28.60 -17.57 -7.27
C LEU A 375 29.65 -17.04 -6.29
N PHE A 376 30.43 -16.04 -6.69
CA PHE A 376 31.32 -15.33 -5.78
C PHE A 376 31.28 -13.83 -6.01
N LEU A 377 31.53 -13.05 -4.94
CA LEU A 377 31.70 -11.61 -5.06
C LEU A 377 33.03 -11.27 -5.74
N LYS A 378 32.96 -10.60 -6.88
CA LYS A 378 34.15 -10.13 -7.61
C LYS A 378 34.76 -8.86 -6.99
N THR A 379 33.93 -8.07 -6.30
CA THR A 379 34.33 -6.84 -5.61
C THR A 379 33.74 -6.80 -4.21
N ASP A 380 34.34 -6.00 -3.33
CA ASP A 380 33.68 -5.65 -2.08
C ASP A 380 32.36 -4.92 -2.34
N ILE A 381 31.45 -5.01 -1.37
CA ILE A 381 30.15 -4.35 -1.42
C ILE A 381 30.33 -2.83 -1.37
N GLN A 382 29.72 -2.14 -2.33
CA GLN A 382 29.66 -0.68 -2.39
C GLN A 382 28.32 -0.19 -1.84
N TYR A 383 28.35 0.67 -0.83
CA TYR A 383 27.17 1.26 -0.25
C TYR A 383 26.82 2.58 -0.94
N PHE A 384 25.54 2.80 -1.22
CA PHE A 384 25.07 4.05 -1.82
C PHE A 384 23.67 4.42 -1.32
N GLY A 385 23.36 5.72 -1.32
CA GLY A 385 22.14 6.21 -0.70
C GLY A 385 22.08 5.92 0.80
N LYS A 386 20.87 5.83 1.37
CA LYS A 386 20.68 5.57 2.80
C LYS A 386 20.84 4.08 3.13
N ASP A 387 20.24 3.19 2.32
CA ASP A 387 20.12 1.77 2.65
C ASP A 387 20.37 0.82 1.46
N ASN A 388 21.12 1.23 0.44
CA ASN A 388 21.32 0.42 -0.77
C ASN A 388 22.76 -0.06 -0.93
N VAL A 389 22.90 -1.19 -1.61
CA VAL A 389 24.16 -1.89 -1.85
C VAL A 389 24.31 -2.22 -3.33
N ARG A 390 25.55 -2.19 -3.80
CA ARG A 390 25.95 -2.57 -5.15
C ARG A 390 27.14 -3.51 -5.05
N MET A 391 27.14 -4.56 -5.85
CA MET A 391 28.22 -5.54 -5.91
C MET A 391 28.32 -6.13 -7.30
N TRP A 392 29.44 -6.79 -7.60
CA TRP A 392 29.62 -7.55 -8.83
C TRP A 392 29.68 -9.02 -8.51
N ILE A 393 28.76 -9.80 -9.10
CA ILE A 393 28.61 -11.23 -8.83
C ILE A 393 29.05 -12.01 -10.05
N SER A 394 29.81 -13.08 -9.84
CA SER A 394 30.46 -13.85 -10.89
C SER A 394 30.31 -15.35 -10.65
N ASP A 395 30.12 -16.12 -11.74
CA ASP A 395 30.23 -17.58 -11.74
C ASP A 395 31.63 -18.06 -12.21
N GLY A 396 32.51 -17.11 -12.56
CA GLY A 396 33.87 -17.35 -13.06
C GLY A 396 34.00 -17.07 -14.57
N ASN A 397 32.89 -17.14 -15.31
CA ASN A 397 32.83 -16.88 -16.74
C ASN A 397 32.13 -15.55 -17.02
N LEU A 398 30.97 -15.33 -16.41
CA LEU A 398 30.15 -14.14 -16.53
C LEU A 398 30.18 -13.33 -15.25
N THR A 399 30.00 -12.02 -15.38
CA THR A 399 29.88 -11.13 -14.24
C THR A 399 28.78 -10.11 -14.51
N TYR A 400 27.85 -9.99 -13.57
CA TYR A 400 26.81 -8.96 -13.61
C TYR A 400 26.92 -7.99 -12.45
N GLU A 401 26.49 -6.75 -12.69
CA GLU A 401 26.24 -5.81 -11.61
C GLU A 401 24.96 -6.25 -10.88
N ALA A 402 25.05 -6.32 -9.56
CA ALA A 402 23.95 -6.65 -8.68
C ALA A 402 23.67 -5.47 -7.74
N VAL A 403 22.40 -5.11 -7.59
CA VAL A 403 21.95 -4.02 -6.72
C VAL A 403 20.92 -4.53 -5.73
N GLY A 404 21.09 -4.17 -4.46
CA GLY A 404 20.14 -4.46 -3.39
C GLY A 404 19.58 -3.15 -2.83
N PHE A 405 18.25 -3.00 -2.84
CA PHE A 405 17.59 -1.83 -2.26
C PHE A 405 17.10 -2.16 -0.85
N GLY A 406 17.46 -1.33 0.14
CA GLY A 406 17.11 -1.59 1.54
C GLY A 406 17.92 -2.71 2.21
N LEU A 407 18.96 -3.21 1.56
CA LEU A 407 19.74 -4.37 1.99
C LEU A 407 21.04 -4.02 2.76
N SER A 408 21.31 -2.74 3.02
CA SER A 408 22.52 -2.26 3.73
C SER A 408 22.76 -2.92 5.09
N THR A 409 21.69 -3.27 5.79
CA THR A 409 21.72 -3.88 7.13
C THR A 409 21.41 -5.38 7.12
N ALA A 410 20.90 -5.89 5.99
CA ALA A 410 20.48 -7.27 5.84
C ALA A 410 21.60 -8.14 5.24
N ILE A 411 22.46 -7.57 4.38
CA ILE A 411 23.61 -8.31 3.84
C ILE A 411 24.74 -8.31 4.86
N PRO A 412 25.21 -9.49 5.30
CA PRO A 412 26.25 -9.56 6.32
C PRO A 412 27.64 -9.17 5.81
N SER A 413 28.67 -9.42 6.62
CA SER A 413 30.09 -9.11 6.37
C SER A 413 30.73 -9.92 5.23
N VAL A 414 30.00 -10.10 4.12
CA VAL A 414 30.45 -10.75 2.91
C VAL A 414 31.47 -9.85 2.23
N VAL A 415 32.63 -10.42 1.92
CA VAL A 415 33.75 -9.71 1.30
C VAL A 415 34.05 -10.30 -0.07
N LYS A 416 34.93 -9.62 -0.81
CA LYS A 416 35.43 -10.12 -2.08
C LYS A 416 35.92 -11.57 -1.97
N ASN A 417 35.53 -12.39 -2.96
CA ASN A 417 35.78 -13.83 -3.13
C ASN A 417 34.98 -14.77 -2.21
N ASP A 418 34.09 -14.26 -1.36
CA ASP A 418 33.15 -15.13 -0.65
C ASP A 418 32.17 -15.77 -1.65
N ASN A 419 31.85 -17.04 -1.38
CA ASN A 419 30.84 -17.76 -2.14
C ASN A 419 29.45 -17.30 -1.70
N VAL A 420 28.55 -17.14 -2.66
CA VAL A 420 27.19 -16.68 -2.41
C VAL A 420 26.18 -17.39 -3.31
N ASP A 421 24.98 -17.55 -2.78
CA ASP A 421 23.77 -17.80 -3.53
C ASP A 421 22.89 -16.57 -3.44
N ILE A 422 22.18 -16.25 -4.51
CA ILE A 422 21.34 -15.05 -4.58
C ILE A 422 19.93 -15.39 -5.01
N VAL A 423 18.97 -14.59 -4.52
CA VAL A 423 17.61 -14.48 -5.06
C VAL A 423 17.47 -13.09 -5.67
N TYR A 424 17.03 -13.00 -6.92
CA TYR A 424 17.05 -11.74 -7.68
C TYR A 424 15.97 -11.68 -8.76
N SER A 425 15.68 -10.46 -9.21
CA SER A 425 14.95 -10.20 -10.46
C SER A 425 15.90 -9.54 -11.47
N PRO A 426 16.04 -10.06 -12.70
CA PRO A 426 16.89 -9.45 -13.71
C PRO A 426 16.20 -8.23 -14.33
N SER A 427 16.97 -7.18 -14.62
CA SER A 427 16.47 -5.94 -15.20
C SER A 427 17.46 -5.36 -16.22
N ILE A 428 16.95 -4.54 -17.14
CA ILE A 428 17.78 -3.73 -18.04
C ILE A 428 18.04 -2.38 -17.37
N ASN A 429 19.32 -2.09 -17.10
CA ASN A 429 19.76 -0.77 -16.70
C ASN A 429 20.17 0.02 -17.94
N ASN A 430 19.44 1.10 -18.22
CA ASN A 430 19.79 2.05 -19.28
C ASN A 430 20.62 3.17 -18.68
N PHE A 431 21.94 3.10 -18.86
CA PHE A 431 22.85 4.15 -18.42
C PHE A 431 23.61 4.71 -19.63
N ARG A 432 23.50 6.01 -19.88
CA ARG A 432 24.16 6.70 -21.00
C ARG A 432 23.86 6.09 -22.38
N ASN A 433 22.63 5.61 -22.60
CA ASN A 433 22.18 4.92 -23.82
C ASN A 433 22.85 3.56 -24.09
N GLU A 434 23.52 2.97 -23.10
CA GLU A 434 23.95 1.58 -23.14
C GLU A 434 23.04 0.74 -22.23
N ASP A 435 22.41 -0.26 -22.82
CA ASP A 435 21.62 -1.24 -22.08
C ASP A 435 22.56 -2.30 -21.50
N SER A 436 22.47 -2.49 -20.20
CA SER A 436 23.24 -3.51 -19.48
C SER A 436 22.31 -4.35 -18.62
N VAL A 437 22.61 -5.64 -18.51
CA VAL A 437 21.91 -6.53 -17.58
C VAL A 437 22.35 -6.22 -16.16
N GLN A 438 21.38 -6.04 -15.27
CA GLN A 438 21.57 -5.83 -13.84
C GLN A 438 20.70 -6.81 -13.06
N LEU A 439 21.21 -7.31 -11.93
CA LEU A 439 20.48 -8.19 -11.03
C LEU A 439 19.97 -7.40 -9.83
N VAL A 440 18.66 -7.32 -9.64
CA VAL A 440 18.07 -6.69 -8.46
C VAL A 440 17.91 -7.74 -7.37
N ILE A 441 18.83 -7.75 -6.41
CA ILE A 441 18.88 -8.73 -5.32
C ILE A 441 17.74 -8.49 -4.33
N LYS A 442 17.03 -9.57 -3.98
CA LYS A 442 16.05 -9.60 -2.90
C LYS A 442 16.63 -10.22 -1.63
N ASP A 443 17.47 -11.24 -1.77
CA ASP A 443 18.13 -11.90 -0.65
C ASP A 443 19.45 -12.57 -1.09
N LEU A 444 20.34 -12.80 -0.13
CA LEU A 444 21.65 -13.37 -0.34
C LEU A 444 22.02 -14.34 0.79
N ARG A 445 22.50 -15.51 0.42
CA ARG A 445 23.05 -16.54 1.31
C ARG A 445 24.54 -16.72 1.03
N TYR A 446 25.35 -16.93 2.06
CA TYR A 446 26.81 -17.07 1.98
C TYR A 446 27.32 -18.13 2.97
#